data_AF-A0A9D8RWR5-F1
#
_entry.id   AF-A0A9D8RWR5-F1
#
_cell.length_a   1.000
_cell.length_b   1.000
_cell.length_c   1.000
_cell.angle_alpha   90.00
_cell.angle_beta   90.00
_cell.angle_gamma   90.00
#
_symmetry.space_group_name_H-M   'P 1'
#
loop_
_entity.id
_entity.type
_entity.pdbx_description
1 polymer ?
#
loop_
_entity_poly.entity_id
_entity_poly.type
_entity_poly.pdbx_seq_one_letter_code
_entity_poly.pdbx_strand_id
1 'polypeptide(L)'
;LTEVPEMFGAEHLLMQRCESRDVFDKTVKLINDFKDYYTRHNQVIYENPSPGNKKGGITTLEEKSLGCVQKGGLSKVVDVLDYGDVLTKNGLSLLNGPGNDIVAITNLMAAGVHIILFTTGRGTPVGAPVPTVKIATNHSLAERKKNWIDFDASPTLEGNPLTDELFEYVISVAEGKETQNEIHDYREISIFKDGVTL
;
A
#
# COMPACT_ATOMS: atom_id res chain seq x y z
N LEU A 1 -0.29 4.96 -4.90
CA LEU A 1 -0.31 4.69 -3.44
C LEU A 1 -1.76 4.70 -2.98
N THR A 2 -2.22 3.71 -2.20
CA THR A 2 -3.61 3.61 -1.69
C THR A 2 -3.59 3.45 -0.16
N GLU A 3 -4.68 2.97 0.44
CA GLU A 3 -4.86 2.80 1.90
C GLU A 3 -4.96 4.14 2.64
N VAL A 4 -5.99 4.94 2.31
CA VAL A 4 -6.16 6.30 2.85
C VAL A 4 -6.11 6.38 4.38
N PRO A 5 -6.73 5.45 5.15
CA PRO A 5 -6.61 5.47 6.62
C PRO A 5 -5.19 5.32 7.15
N GLU A 6 -4.31 4.68 6.38
CA GLU A 6 -2.91 4.49 6.75
C GLU A 6 -2.08 5.76 6.55
N MET A 7 -2.65 6.82 5.96
CA MET A 7 -1.99 8.12 5.79
C MET A 7 -2.27 9.10 6.94
N PHE A 8 -3.25 8.81 7.79
CA PHE A 8 -3.72 9.73 8.83
C PHE A 8 -2.62 10.07 9.85
N GLY A 9 -2.42 11.36 10.10
CA GLY A 9 -1.33 11.88 10.96
C GLY A 9 -0.05 12.21 10.18
N ALA A 10 0.16 11.66 8.99
CA ALA A 10 1.33 11.93 8.13
C ALA A 10 0.97 12.50 6.75
N GLU A 11 -0.32 12.76 6.47
CA GLU A 11 -0.83 13.16 5.16
C GLU A 11 -0.22 14.47 4.65
N HIS A 12 0.14 15.36 5.57
CA HIS A 12 0.76 16.65 5.27
C HIS A 12 2.08 16.50 4.48
N LEU A 13 2.82 15.39 4.64
CA LEU A 13 4.05 15.11 3.89
C LEU A 13 3.77 14.82 2.40
N LEU A 14 2.62 14.25 2.07
CA LEU A 14 2.17 14.06 0.69
C LEU A 14 1.62 15.38 0.14
N MET A 15 0.83 16.10 0.93
CA MET A 15 0.24 17.39 0.56
C MET A 15 1.30 18.45 0.20
N GLN A 16 2.39 18.55 0.98
CA GLN A 16 3.49 19.48 0.73
C GLN A 16 4.18 19.28 -0.64
N ARG A 17 3.98 18.13 -1.28
CA ARG A 17 4.63 17.74 -2.54
C ARG A 17 3.66 17.61 -3.71
N CYS A 18 2.42 18.08 -3.56
CA CYS A 18 1.46 18.13 -4.66
C CYS A 18 1.96 19.05 -5.78
N GLU A 19 1.81 18.62 -7.04
CA GLU A 19 2.32 19.37 -8.19
C GLU A 19 1.62 20.71 -8.40
N SER A 20 0.37 20.83 -7.96
CA SER A 20 -0.47 22.00 -8.13
C SER A 20 -1.43 22.18 -6.95
N ARG A 21 -2.04 23.36 -6.88
CA ARG A 21 -3.09 23.65 -5.89
C ARG A 21 -4.28 22.71 -6.04
N ASP A 22 -4.68 22.39 -7.28
CA ASP A 22 -5.81 21.51 -7.54
C ASP A 22 -5.55 20.09 -7.00
N VAL A 23 -4.34 19.56 -7.20
CA VAL A 23 -3.96 18.23 -6.67
C VAL A 23 -3.87 18.26 -5.14
N PHE A 24 -3.41 19.36 -4.56
CA PHE A 24 -3.43 19.57 -3.11
C PHE A 24 -4.86 19.54 -2.57
N ASP A 25 -5.78 20.30 -3.16
CA ASP A 25 -7.17 20.38 -2.69
C ASP A 25 -7.90 19.04 -2.88
N LYS A 26 -7.62 18.29 -3.97
CA LYS A 26 -8.08 16.90 -4.12
C LYS A 26 -7.53 15.98 -3.02
N THR A 27 -6.25 16.13 -2.65
CA THR A 27 -5.62 15.32 -1.59
C THR A 27 -6.22 15.62 -0.22
N VAL A 28 -6.51 16.89 0.07
CA VAL A 28 -7.24 17.29 1.29
C VAL A 28 -8.63 16.68 1.32
N LYS A 29 -9.35 16.75 0.20
CA LYS A 29 -10.67 16.13 0.06
C LYS A 29 -10.63 14.62 0.29
N LEU A 30 -9.68 13.92 -0.34
CA LEU A 30 -9.48 12.48 -0.17
C LEU A 30 -9.37 12.08 1.31
N ILE A 31 -8.51 12.76 2.07
CA ILE A 31 -8.28 12.46 3.48
C ILE A 31 -9.53 12.75 4.31
N ASN A 32 -10.16 13.90 4.11
CA ASN A 32 -11.31 14.31 4.90
C ASN A 32 -12.55 13.47 4.60
N ASP A 33 -12.82 13.12 3.34
CA ASP A 33 -13.92 12.24 2.97
C ASP A 33 -13.81 10.86 3.66
N PHE A 34 -12.59 10.33 3.79
CA PHE A 34 -12.37 9.05 4.46
C PHE A 34 -12.50 9.17 5.99
N LYS A 35 -12.09 10.30 6.59
CA LYS A 35 -12.35 10.61 8.01
C LYS A 35 -13.85 10.74 8.28
N ASP A 36 -14.58 11.37 7.38
CA ASP A 36 -16.04 11.50 7.45
C ASP A 36 -16.73 10.15 7.28
N TYR A 37 -16.21 9.27 6.41
CA TYR A 37 -16.67 7.89 6.29
C TYR A 37 -16.52 7.11 7.60
N TYR A 38 -15.37 7.22 8.29
CA TYR A 38 -15.16 6.61 9.61
C TYR A 38 -16.17 7.14 10.63
N THR A 39 -16.31 8.47 10.69
CA THR A 39 -17.21 9.15 11.65
C THR A 39 -18.68 8.74 11.44
N ARG A 40 -19.14 8.67 10.18
CA ARG A 40 -20.51 8.22 9.85
C ARG A 40 -20.80 6.78 10.27
N HIS A 41 -19.77 5.94 10.39
CA HIS A 41 -19.87 4.55 10.80
C HIS A 41 -19.49 4.32 12.28
N ASN A 42 -19.44 5.39 13.08
CA ASN A 42 -19.02 5.36 14.48
C ASN A 42 -17.66 4.67 14.71
N GLN A 43 -16.77 4.76 13.71
CA GLN A 43 -15.40 4.28 13.80
C GLN A 43 -14.48 5.40 14.29
N VAL A 44 -13.45 5.03 15.04
CA VAL A 44 -12.47 6.00 15.55
C VAL A 44 -11.38 6.22 14.50
N ILE A 45 -11.19 7.47 14.09
CA ILE A 45 -10.20 7.86 13.07
C ILE A 45 -8.76 7.57 13.53
N TYR A 46 -8.49 7.73 14.84
CA TYR A 46 -7.14 7.68 15.42
C TYR A 46 -6.86 6.43 16.29
N GLU A 47 -7.72 5.39 16.25
CA GLU A 47 -7.40 4.10 16.89
C GLU A 47 -6.78 3.12 15.88
N ASN A 48 -5.53 3.37 15.53
CA ASN A 48 -4.73 2.45 14.73
C ASN A 48 -3.28 2.67 15.22
N PRO A 49 -2.68 1.70 15.91
CA PRO A 49 -2.27 0.46 15.27
C PRO A 49 -3.11 -0.75 15.70
N SER A 50 -3.30 -1.72 14.79
CA SER A 50 -3.91 -3.01 15.12
C SER A 50 -3.15 -3.74 16.26
N PRO A 51 -3.76 -4.67 17.00
CA PRO A 51 -3.05 -5.44 18.05
C PRO A 51 -1.77 -6.11 17.55
N GLY A 52 -1.77 -6.53 16.28
CA GLY A 52 -0.59 -7.08 15.61
C GLY A 52 0.52 -6.07 15.35
N ASN A 53 0.16 -4.84 14.98
CA ASN A 53 1.11 -3.75 14.80
C ASN A 53 1.70 -3.29 16.15
N LYS A 54 0.87 -3.20 17.20
CA LYS A 54 1.33 -2.90 18.56
C LYS A 54 2.34 -3.95 19.07
N LYS A 55 2.05 -5.24 18.89
CA LYS A 55 3.00 -6.33 19.19
C LYS A 55 4.27 -6.28 18.32
N GLY A 56 4.17 -5.73 17.11
CA GLY A 56 5.29 -5.51 16.20
C GLY A 56 6.09 -4.24 16.48
N GLY A 57 5.77 -3.49 17.55
CA GLY A 57 6.55 -2.32 17.99
C GLY A 57 6.03 -0.97 17.53
N ILE A 58 4.92 -0.90 16.79
CA ILE A 58 4.30 0.38 16.38
C ILE A 58 3.45 0.89 17.54
N THR A 59 3.77 2.07 18.07
CA THR A 59 3.14 2.61 19.28
C THR A 59 2.04 3.62 18.97
N THR A 60 2.18 4.42 17.91
CA THR A 60 1.18 5.42 17.48
C THR A 60 0.73 5.24 16.04
N LEU A 61 -0.39 5.90 15.68
CA LEU A 61 -0.86 5.95 14.29
C LEU A 61 0.15 6.67 13.40
N GLU A 62 0.71 7.76 13.89
CA GLU A 62 1.66 8.59 13.17
C GLU A 62 2.91 7.80 12.79
N GLU A 63 3.45 6.95 13.69
CA GLU A 63 4.58 6.07 13.37
C GLU A 63 4.25 5.12 12.21
N LYS A 64 3.04 4.55 12.21
CA LYS A 64 2.55 3.69 11.12
C LYS A 64 2.44 4.47 9.82
N SER A 65 1.84 5.66 9.90
CA SER A 65 1.55 6.50 8.76
C SER A 65 2.81 7.08 8.14
N LEU A 66 3.84 7.39 8.93
CA LEU A 66 5.17 7.76 8.43
C LEU A 66 5.78 6.64 7.57
N GLY A 67 5.64 5.38 7.99
CA GLY A 67 6.04 4.23 7.17
C GLY A 67 5.21 4.10 5.90
N CYS A 68 3.90 4.35 5.96
CA CYS A 68 3.03 4.29 4.78
C CYS A 68 3.38 5.35 3.74
N VAL A 69 3.52 6.62 4.13
CA VAL A 69 3.83 7.71 3.20
C VAL A 69 5.23 7.61 2.59
N GLN A 70 6.18 6.96 3.28
CA GLN A 70 7.52 6.66 2.75
C GLN A 70 7.48 5.78 1.50
N LYS A 71 6.45 4.92 1.32
CA LYS A 71 6.26 4.13 0.10
C LYS A 71 6.05 5.01 -1.14
N GLY A 72 5.60 6.26 -0.97
CA GLY A 72 5.49 7.24 -2.05
C GLY A 72 6.85 7.81 -2.50
N GLY A 73 7.96 7.49 -1.81
CA GLY A 73 9.29 7.99 -2.13
C GLY A 73 9.37 9.52 -1.98
N LEU A 74 10.14 10.15 -2.87
CA LEU A 74 10.36 11.62 -2.90
C LEU A 74 9.61 12.34 -4.03
N SER A 75 8.92 11.60 -4.91
CA SER A 75 8.23 12.14 -6.08
C SER A 75 7.10 13.10 -5.71
N LYS A 76 6.79 14.04 -6.62
CA LYS A 76 5.61 14.90 -6.50
C LYS A 76 4.33 14.08 -6.69
N VAL A 77 3.29 14.41 -5.93
CA VAL A 77 1.94 13.87 -6.16
C VAL A 77 1.35 14.59 -7.37
N VAL A 78 1.00 13.84 -8.42
CA VAL A 78 0.53 14.38 -9.71
C VAL A 78 -0.97 14.20 -9.94
N ASP A 79 -1.59 13.28 -9.21
CA ASP A 79 -3.04 13.09 -9.27
C ASP A 79 -3.59 12.41 -8.01
N VAL A 80 -4.91 12.52 -7.88
CA VAL A 80 -5.71 11.82 -6.89
C VAL A 80 -6.89 11.19 -7.62
N LEU A 81 -6.99 9.87 -7.51
CA LEU A 81 -7.96 9.01 -8.16
C LEU A 81 -9.00 8.55 -7.14
N ASP A 82 -10.27 8.52 -7.53
CA ASP A 82 -11.34 7.92 -6.75
C ASP A 82 -11.48 6.42 -7.08
N TYR A 83 -12.30 5.70 -6.30
CA TYR A 83 -12.56 4.28 -6.53
C TYR A 83 -13.26 4.08 -7.89
N GLY A 84 -12.63 3.32 -8.78
CA GLY A 84 -13.12 3.08 -10.15
C GLY A 84 -12.53 4.00 -11.21
N ASP A 85 -11.75 5.01 -10.84
CA ASP A 85 -10.94 5.78 -11.79
C ASP A 85 -9.77 4.94 -12.33
N VAL A 86 -9.23 5.34 -13.49
CA VAL A 86 -8.07 4.72 -14.13
C VAL A 86 -6.92 5.72 -14.21
N LEU A 87 -5.69 5.24 -14.03
CA LEU A 87 -4.47 6.05 -14.18
C LEU A 87 -4.38 6.68 -15.57
N THR A 88 -4.18 8.00 -15.63
CA THR A 88 -3.99 8.77 -16.89
C THR A 88 -2.70 9.57 -16.94
N LYS A 89 -2.05 9.82 -15.79
CA LYS A 89 -0.81 10.59 -15.67
C LYS A 89 0.35 9.72 -15.19
N ASN A 90 1.55 10.00 -15.73
CA ASN A 90 2.79 9.44 -15.23
C ASN A 90 3.24 10.16 -13.95
N GLY A 91 3.57 9.41 -12.89
CA GLY A 91 4.04 9.95 -11.62
C GLY A 91 3.36 9.29 -10.42
N LEU A 92 3.54 9.87 -9.23
CA LEU A 92 2.88 9.38 -8.02
C LEU A 92 1.43 9.84 -7.99
N SER A 93 0.49 8.90 -8.12
CA SER A 93 -0.93 9.13 -7.88
C SER A 93 -1.37 8.53 -6.54
N LEU A 94 -2.25 9.24 -5.83
CA LEU A 94 -2.96 8.71 -4.66
C LEU A 94 -4.28 8.10 -5.13
N LEU A 95 -4.64 6.94 -4.61
CA LEU A 95 -5.87 6.23 -4.95
C LEU A 95 -6.74 6.08 -3.71
N ASN A 96 -7.99 6.52 -3.79
CA ASN A 96 -8.97 6.36 -2.74
C ASN A 96 -9.26 4.90 -2.46
N GLY A 97 -9.08 4.44 -1.23
CA GLY A 97 -9.33 3.05 -0.83
C GLY A 97 -9.09 2.78 0.65
N PRO A 98 -9.71 1.72 1.20
CA PRO A 98 -9.55 1.35 2.61
C PRO A 98 -8.19 0.69 2.87
N GLY A 99 -7.82 0.56 4.14
CA GLY A 99 -6.62 -0.18 4.57
C GLY A 99 -6.78 -1.71 4.61
N ASN A 100 -7.75 -2.26 3.88
CA ASN A 100 -7.90 -3.72 3.76
C ASN A 100 -7.10 -4.20 2.53
N ASP A 101 -6.13 -5.09 2.74
CA ASP A 101 -5.20 -5.57 1.72
C ASP A 101 -5.90 -6.01 0.42
N ILE A 102 -6.91 -6.89 0.49
CA ILE A 102 -7.55 -7.48 -0.70
C ILE A 102 -8.38 -6.44 -1.45
N VAL A 103 -9.06 -5.54 -0.73
CA VAL A 103 -9.79 -4.44 -1.36
C VAL A 103 -8.83 -3.43 -2.01
N ALA A 104 -7.71 -3.14 -1.33
CA ALA A 104 -6.68 -2.23 -1.84
C ALA A 104 -6.04 -2.74 -3.13
N ILE A 105 -5.62 -4.01 -3.19
CA ILE A 105 -5.05 -4.60 -4.42
C ILE A 105 -6.08 -4.69 -5.54
N THR A 106 -7.35 -4.97 -5.21
CA THR A 106 -8.43 -5.01 -6.20
C THR A 106 -8.62 -3.66 -6.85
N ASN A 107 -8.63 -2.60 -6.03
CA ASN A 107 -8.77 -1.24 -6.50
C ASN A 107 -7.55 -0.78 -7.32
N LEU A 108 -6.32 -1.16 -6.92
CA LEU A 108 -5.12 -0.87 -7.71
C LEU A 108 -5.19 -1.51 -9.10
N MET A 109 -5.62 -2.77 -9.20
CA MET A 109 -5.81 -3.43 -10.51
C MET A 109 -6.88 -2.73 -11.33
N ALA A 110 -8.02 -2.37 -10.72
CA ALA A 110 -9.09 -1.64 -11.39
C ALA A 110 -8.62 -0.28 -11.93
N ALA A 111 -7.67 0.37 -11.24
CA ALA A 111 -7.02 1.59 -11.69
C ALA A 111 -5.97 1.40 -12.80
N GLY A 112 -5.71 0.16 -13.24
CA GLY A 112 -4.80 -0.17 -14.33
C GLY A 112 -3.36 -0.49 -13.90
N VAL A 113 -3.13 -0.87 -12.64
CA VAL A 113 -1.80 -1.29 -12.17
C VAL A 113 -1.46 -2.69 -12.68
N HIS A 114 -0.24 -2.83 -13.22
CA HIS A 114 0.27 -4.10 -13.78
C HIS A 114 1.14 -4.92 -12.82
N ILE A 115 1.77 -4.29 -11.83
CA ILE A 115 2.60 -4.93 -10.81
C ILE A 115 2.31 -4.27 -9.46
N ILE A 116 2.10 -5.08 -8.42
CA ILE A 116 1.88 -4.60 -7.04
C ILE A 116 3.10 -4.92 -6.20
N LEU A 117 3.64 -3.91 -5.50
CA LEU A 117 4.67 -4.09 -4.48
C LEU A 117 3.99 -4.13 -3.11
N PHE A 118 4.02 -5.29 -2.45
CA PHE A 118 3.33 -5.52 -1.19
C PHE A 118 4.34 -5.79 -0.06
N THR A 119 4.57 -4.81 0.81
CA THR A 119 5.48 -4.97 1.96
C THR A 119 4.77 -5.63 3.14
N THR A 120 5.41 -6.61 3.78
CA THR A 120 4.81 -7.33 4.90
C THR A 120 5.81 -7.75 5.96
N GLY A 121 5.46 -7.51 7.23
CA GLY A 121 6.22 -8.00 8.39
C GLY A 121 5.65 -9.27 9.00
N ARG A 122 4.44 -9.69 8.60
CA ARG A 122 3.72 -10.84 9.18
C ARG A 122 3.42 -11.94 8.15
N GLY A 123 3.63 -11.66 6.87
CA GLY A 123 3.40 -12.58 5.77
C GLY A 123 1.92 -12.88 5.61
N THR A 124 1.12 -11.86 5.29
CA THR A 124 -0.26 -12.05 4.81
C THR A 124 -0.21 -12.86 3.51
N PRO A 125 -0.99 -13.95 3.34
CA PRO A 125 -1.00 -14.76 2.11
C PRO A 125 -1.79 -14.08 0.98
N VAL A 126 -1.56 -12.79 0.76
CA VAL A 126 -2.31 -12.03 -0.25
C VAL A 126 -1.72 -12.24 -1.64
N GLY A 127 -2.58 -12.38 -2.65
CA GLY A 127 -2.18 -12.44 -4.06
C GLY A 127 -3.23 -11.82 -4.95
N ALA A 128 -2.82 -10.90 -5.82
CA ALA A 128 -3.70 -10.33 -6.84
C ALA A 128 -3.66 -11.17 -8.12
N PRO A 129 -4.69 -11.06 -8.99
CA PRO A 129 -4.64 -11.49 -10.38
C PRO A 129 -3.47 -10.94 -11.22
N VAL A 130 -2.80 -9.87 -10.77
CA VAL A 130 -1.56 -9.33 -11.38
C VAL A 130 -0.33 -9.73 -10.53
N PRO A 131 0.90 -9.71 -11.11
CA PRO A 131 2.13 -9.97 -10.34
C PRO A 131 2.18 -9.15 -9.04
N THR A 132 2.31 -9.84 -7.90
CA THR A 132 2.32 -9.22 -6.57
C THR A 132 3.62 -9.57 -5.86
N VAL A 133 4.61 -8.70 -6.02
CA VAL A 133 5.93 -8.82 -5.40
C VAL A 133 5.78 -8.62 -3.89
N LYS A 134 5.82 -9.72 -3.14
CA LYS A 134 5.77 -9.71 -1.67
C LYS A 134 7.15 -9.50 -1.07
N ILE A 135 7.31 -8.37 -0.40
CA ILE A 135 8.56 -7.90 0.16
C ILE A 135 8.54 -8.11 1.68
N ALA A 136 9.39 -9.00 2.19
CA ALA A 136 9.51 -9.24 3.63
C ALA A 136 10.34 -8.15 4.30
N THR A 137 9.90 -7.69 5.48
CA THR A 137 10.65 -6.70 6.28
C THR A 137 11.64 -7.33 7.27
N ASN A 138 11.69 -8.66 7.36
CA ASN A 138 12.61 -9.39 8.24
C ASN A 138 12.99 -10.76 7.66
N HIS A 139 14.27 -11.12 7.81
CA HIS A 139 14.84 -12.35 7.27
C HIS A 139 14.10 -13.62 7.73
N SER A 140 13.71 -13.64 9.01
CA SER A 140 13.00 -14.79 9.58
C SER A 140 11.65 -15.07 8.91
N LEU A 141 10.97 -14.04 8.43
CA LEU A 141 9.76 -14.19 7.63
C LEU A 141 10.07 -14.72 6.23
N ALA A 142 11.09 -14.16 5.57
CA ALA A 142 11.52 -14.59 4.24
C ALA A 142 11.83 -16.09 4.20
N GLU A 143 12.60 -16.58 5.19
CA GLU A 143 12.96 -18.00 5.30
C GLU A 143 11.75 -18.90 5.57
N ARG A 144 10.94 -18.56 6.59
CA ARG A 144 9.79 -19.40 6.99
C ARG A 144 8.68 -19.44 5.95
N LYS A 145 8.52 -18.37 5.17
CA LYS A 145 7.45 -18.21 4.19
C LYS A 145 7.99 -17.99 2.78
N LYS A 146 9.06 -18.71 2.41
CA LYS A 146 9.70 -18.63 1.08
C LYS A 146 8.75 -18.85 -0.11
N ASN A 147 7.66 -19.60 0.09
CA ASN A 147 6.63 -19.81 -0.95
C ASN A 147 5.67 -18.61 -1.09
N TRP A 148 5.75 -17.63 -0.20
CA TRP A 148 4.96 -16.40 -0.23
C TRP A 148 5.82 -15.16 -0.37
N ILE A 149 7.13 -15.22 -0.16
CA ILE A 149 8.00 -14.03 -0.19
C ILE A 149 8.84 -14.04 -1.45
N ASP A 150 8.81 -12.93 -2.17
CA ASP A 150 9.52 -12.70 -3.42
C ASP A 150 10.89 -12.04 -3.20
N PHE A 151 10.95 -11.14 -2.21
CA PHE A 151 12.12 -10.31 -1.93
C PHE A 151 12.31 -10.11 -0.42
N ASP A 152 13.54 -10.29 0.08
CA ASP A 152 13.90 -10.03 1.48
C ASP A 152 14.54 -8.64 1.61
N ALA A 153 13.82 -7.70 2.21
CA ALA A 153 14.31 -6.35 2.44
C ALA A 153 15.05 -6.19 3.77
N SER A 154 15.20 -7.24 4.58
CA SER A 154 15.84 -7.11 5.90
C SER A 154 17.29 -6.63 5.92
N PRO A 155 18.13 -6.86 4.88
CA PRO A 155 19.48 -6.27 4.86
C PRO A 155 19.50 -4.74 4.98
N THR A 156 18.40 -4.05 4.64
CA THR A 156 18.26 -2.59 4.85
C THR A 156 18.32 -2.19 6.33
N LEU A 157 17.93 -3.07 7.25
CA LEU A 157 18.03 -2.84 8.70
C LEU A 157 19.48 -2.81 9.18
N GLU A 158 20.40 -3.42 8.42
CA GLU A 158 21.83 -3.45 8.70
C GLU A 158 22.59 -2.34 7.94
N GLY A 159 21.87 -1.44 7.26
CA GLY A 159 22.45 -0.32 6.52
C GLY A 159 22.83 -0.65 5.08
N ASN A 160 22.44 -1.82 4.54
CA ASN A 160 22.65 -2.16 3.14
C ASN A 160 21.48 -1.64 2.29
N PRO A 161 21.65 -0.59 1.48
CA PRO A 161 20.57 -0.13 0.59
C PRO A 161 20.28 -1.20 -0.46
N LEU A 162 18.99 -1.48 -0.70
CA LEU A 162 18.53 -2.49 -1.66
C LEU A 162 17.75 -1.89 -2.84
N THR A 163 17.94 -0.59 -3.08
CA THR A 163 17.16 0.15 -4.09
C THR A 163 17.37 -0.44 -5.48
N ASP A 164 18.62 -0.67 -5.86
CA ASP A 164 18.98 -1.17 -7.19
C ASP A 164 18.55 -2.63 -7.35
N GLU A 165 18.77 -3.47 -6.33
CA GLU A 165 18.36 -4.88 -6.33
C GLU A 165 16.85 -5.05 -6.42
N LEU A 166 16.09 -4.22 -5.69
CA LEU A 166 14.63 -4.24 -5.78
C LEU A 166 14.17 -3.75 -7.16
N PHE A 167 14.81 -2.71 -7.69
CA PHE A 167 14.48 -2.19 -9.02
C PHE A 167 14.71 -3.24 -10.11
N GLU A 168 15.88 -3.88 -10.13
CA GLU A 168 16.20 -4.98 -11.05
C GLU A 168 15.25 -6.16 -10.89
N TYR A 169 14.86 -6.49 -9.65
CA TYR A 169 13.84 -7.52 -9.44
C TYR A 169 12.50 -7.14 -10.09
N VAL A 170 12.04 -5.90 -9.91
CA VAL A 170 10.79 -5.41 -10.52
C VAL A 170 10.86 -5.44 -12.04
N ILE A 171 12.01 -5.06 -12.64
CA ILE A 171 12.24 -5.19 -14.08
C ILE A 171 12.13 -6.65 -14.52
N SER A 172 12.77 -7.58 -13.80
CA SER A 172 12.69 -9.00 -14.14
C SER A 172 11.27 -9.55 -14.11
N VAL A 173 10.41 -9.06 -13.20
CA VAL A 173 8.99 -9.41 -13.15
C VAL A 173 8.24 -8.83 -14.36
N ALA A 174 8.52 -7.58 -14.72
CA ALA A 174 7.97 -6.97 -15.93
C ALA A 174 8.40 -7.71 -17.22
N GLU A 175 9.57 -8.36 -17.21
CA GLU A 175 10.08 -9.20 -18.30
C GLU A 175 9.55 -10.65 -18.29
N GLY A 176 8.71 -11.01 -17.31
CA GLY A 176 8.01 -12.30 -17.25
C GLY A 176 8.50 -13.28 -16.20
N LYS A 177 9.36 -12.86 -15.26
CA LYS A 177 9.64 -13.64 -14.05
C LYS A 177 8.36 -13.72 -13.19
N GLU A 178 7.86 -14.93 -12.97
CA GLU A 178 6.68 -15.15 -12.14
C GLU A 178 6.97 -14.84 -10.67
N THR A 179 6.03 -14.14 -10.04
CA THR A 179 5.99 -13.89 -8.60
C THR A 179 5.38 -15.07 -7.84
N GLN A 180 5.60 -15.16 -6.52
CA GLN A 180 5.13 -16.27 -5.70
C GLN A 180 3.59 -16.41 -5.73
N ASN A 181 2.81 -15.32 -5.89
CA ASN A 181 1.35 -15.47 -6.06
C ASN A 181 0.99 -16.09 -7.40
N GLU A 182 1.74 -15.84 -8.47
CA GLU A 182 1.46 -16.43 -9.78
C GLU A 182 1.78 -17.93 -9.76
N ILE A 183 2.95 -18.30 -9.23
CA ILE A 183 3.39 -19.71 -9.11
C ILE A 183 2.40 -20.56 -8.30
N HIS A 184 1.80 -19.97 -7.26
CA HIS A 184 0.87 -20.66 -6.35
C HIS A 184 -0.60 -20.36 -6.62
N ASP A 185 -0.92 -19.65 -7.71
CA ASP A 185 -2.28 -19.34 -8.16
C ASP A 185 -3.16 -18.56 -7.15
N TYR A 186 -2.54 -17.67 -6.36
CA TYR A 186 -3.28 -16.77 -5.47
C TYR A 186 -3.84 -15.57 -6.26
N ARG A 187 -5.15 -15.55 -6.49
CA ARG A 187 -5.87 -14.53 -7.27
C ARG A 187 -7.11 -14.01 -6.54
N GLU A 188 -6.90 -13.32 -5.44
CA GLU A 188 -7.98 -12.81 -4.59
C GLU A 188 -8.55 -11.50 -5.13
N ILE A 189 -9.88 -11.34 -5.00
CA ILE A 189 -10.60 -10.12 -5.36
C ILE A 189 -11.61 -9.81 -4.26
N SER A 190 -11.67 -8.55 -3.84
CA SER A 190 -12.69 -8.04 -2.93
C SER A 190 -13.05 -6.61 -3.30
N ILE A 191 -14.33 -6.29 -3.28
CA ILE A 191 -14.84 -4.96 -3.64
C ILE A 191 -15.16 -4.21 -2.35
N PHE A 192 -14.84 -2.92 -2.32
CA PHE A 192 -15.25 -2.06 -1.22
C PHE A 192 -16.77 -1.94 -1.18
N LYS A 193 -17.38 -2.34 -0.06
CA LYS A 193 -18.83 -2.34 0.12
C LYS A 193 -19.20 -1.38 1.25
N ASP A 194 -20.32 -0.70 1.07
CA ASP A 194 -20.97 0.07 2.13
C ASP A 194 -22.04 -0.80 2.82
N GLY A 195 -22.28 -0.58 4.12
CA GLY A 195 -23.27 -1.31 4.93
C GLY A 195 -22.83 -2.66 5.56
N VAL A 196 -23.76 -3.31 6.27
CA VAL A 196 -23.53 -4.62 6.92
C VAL A 196 -23.55 -5.73 5.88
N THR A 197 -22.45 -6.46 5.75
CA THR A 197 -22.35 -7.65 4.89
C THR A 197 -22.62 -8.90 5.73
N LEU A 198 -23.52 -9.78 5.27
CA LEU A 198 -23.85 -11.08 5.87
C LEU A 198 -22.84 -12.16 5.47
#